data_AF-A0A8W8JBS0-F1
#
_entry.id   AF-A0A8W8JBS0-F1
#
_cell.length_a   1.000
_cell.length_b   1.000
_cell.length_c   1.000
_cell.angle_alpha   90.00
_cell.angle_beta   90.00
_cell.angle_gamma   90.00
#
_symmetry.space_group_name_H-M   'P 1'
#
loop_
_entity.id
_entity.type
_entity.pdbx_description
1 polymer ?
#
loop_
_entity_poly.entity_id
_entity_poly.type
_entity_poly.pdbx_seq_one_letter_code
_entity_poly.pdbx_strand_id
1 'polypeptide(L)'
;MDSLTNEERDFPIAYSVLVYESPEQFEILLRAIYRPQNAYCVHVDRKTTENVFNEISCIAQCFLNVKLASKRMEVEWGKIGIVLAELSCMKDLLSFSKWKYFMNITGREFPLRTNYELVKILKIYNGSNDGESTIKRANKDRWAIGEKPPHDIHPVKGSVHVTLNRKFVENLVNNSEVLKDKG
;
A
#
# COMPACT_ATOMS: atom_id res chain seq x y z
N MET A 1 12.10 7.60 26.69
CA MET A 1 12.22 8.89 25.98
C MET A 1 11.87 8.63 24.54
N ASP A 2 10.85 9.30 24.02
CA ASP A 2 10.36 9.09 22.66
C ASP A 2 11.31 9.78 21.67
N SER A 3 11.98 9.02 20.80
CA SER A 3 13.01 9.51 19.86
C SER A 3 12.44 10.24 18.64
N LEU A 4 11.12 10.45 18.62
CA LEU A 4 10.39 11.09 17.53
C LEU A 4 10.58 12.60 17.52
N THR A 5 10.99 13.13 16.37
CA THR A 5 10.92 14.59 16.13
C THR A 5 9.46 15.05 16.05
N ASN A 6 9.19 16.30 16.42
CA ASN A 6 7.84 16.89 16.23
C ASN A 6 7.40 16.82 14.76
N GLU A 7 8.36 17.02 13.85
CA GLU A 7 8.15 16.91 12.41
C GLU A 7 7.63 15.54 11.97
N GLU A 8 8.19 14.44 12.51
CA GLU A 8 7.69 13.10 12.23
C GLU A 8 6.34 12.81 12.90
N ARG A 9 6.12 13.34 14.11
CA ARG A 9 4.87 13.17 14.85
C ARG A 9 3.68 13.78 14.10
N ASP A 10 3.90 14.92 13.48
CA ASP A 10 2.85 15.70 12.79
C ASP A 10 2.68 15.31 11.31
N PHE A 11 3.51 14.38 10.81
CA PHE A 11 3.44 13.88 9.43
C PHE A 11 3.36 12.34 9.35
N PRO A 12 2.24 11.73 9.77
CA PRO A 12 2.14 10.27 9.73
C PRO A 12 2.04 9.73 8.31
N ILE A 13 2.69 8.59 8.09
CA ILE A 13 2.68 7.83 6.83
C ILE A 13 1.86 6.56 7.03
N ALA A 14 1.10 6.16 6.00
CA ALA A 14 0.41 4.89 5.94
C ALA A 14 1.15 3.93 4.99
N TYR A 15 1.38 2.69 5.44
CA TYR A 15 1.97 1.64 4.63
C TYR A 15 0.97 0.52 4.37
N SER A 16 0.87 0.07 3.12
CA SER A 16 0.41 -1.29 2.82
C SER A 16 1.64 -2.19 2.66
N VAL A 17 1.64 -3.33 3.34
CA VAL A 17 2.70 -4.33 3.28
C VAL A 17 2.08 -5.65 2.80
N LEU A 18 2.33 -6.02 1.55
CA LEU A 18 1.89 -7.30 0.99
C LEU A 18 2.94 -8.37 1.30
N VAL A 19 2.51 -9.42 2.02
CA VAL A 19 3.37 -10.52 2.43
C VAL A 19 2.73 -11.85 2.01
N TYR A 20 3.56 -12.81 1.63
CA TYR A 20 3.08 -14.16 1.30
C TYR A 20 3.93 -15.28 1.94
N GLU A 21 5.08 -14.94 2.52
CA GLU A 21 6.02 -15.87 3.15
C GLU A 21 6.92 -15.15 4.18
N SER A 22 7.75 -15.92 4.89
CA SER A 22 8.85 -15.49 5.78
C SER A 22 8.47 -14.46 6.85
N PRO A 23 7.86 -14.92 7.98
CA PRO A 23 7.55 -14.07 9.14
C PRO A 23 8.75 -13.28 9.67
N GLU A 24 9.95 -13.85 9.61
CA GLU A 24 11.19 -13.19 10.06
C GLU A 24 11.55 -11.99 9.18
N GLN A 25 11.38 -12.10 7.86
CA GLN A 25 11.61 -10.97 6.95
C GLN A 25 10.57 -9.87 7.19
N PHE A 26 9.32 -10.26 7.41
CA PHE A 26 8.27 -9.32 7.78
C PHE A 26 8.59 -8.60 9.10
N GLU A 27 9.06 -9.31 10.14
CA GLU A 27 9.48 -8.71 11.40
C GLU A 27 10.61 -7.69 11.20
N ILE A 28 11.66 -8.07 10.46
CA ILE A 28 12.81 -7.20 10.18
C ILE A 28 12.37 -5.95 9.42
N LEU A 29 11.54 -6.10 8.38
CA LEU A 29 10.99 -5.00 7.61
C LEU A 29 10.13 -4.09 8.48
N LEU A 30 9.16 -4.65 9.20
CA LEU A 30 8.27 -3.90 10.08
C LEU A 30 9.09 -3.10 11.08
N ARG A 31 10.08 -3.70 11.74
CA ARG A 31 10.98 -3.01 12.67
C ARG A 31 11.73 -1.84 12.02
N ALA A 32 12.15 -1.97 10.77
CA ALA A 32 12.87 -0.91 10.07
C ALA A 32 11.97 0.32 9.78
N ILE A 33 10.72 0.08 9.36
CA ILE A 33 9.79 1.15 8.99
C ILE A 33 8.92 1.64 10.17
N TYR A 34 8.78 0.84 11.23
CA TYR A 34 7.80 1.08 12.29
C TYR A 34 8.06 2.38 13.04
N ARG A 35 6.99 3.15 13.20
CA ARG A 35 6.89 4.34 14.04
C ARG A 35 5.48 4.41 14.61
N PRO A 36 5.30 4.77 15.90
CA PRO A 36 4.02 4.69 16.58
C PRO A 36 2.96 5.67 16.05
N GLN A 37 3.36 6.76 15.40
CA GLN A 37 2.41 7.70 14.78
C GLN A 37 1.90 7.26 13.40
N ASN A 38 2.68 6.45 12.67
CA ASN A 38 2.35 5.94 11.35
C ASN A 38 1.25 4.87 11.44
N ALA A 39 0.68 4.46 10.29
CA ALA A 39 -0.31 3.39 10.21
C ALA A 39 0.15 2.29 9.23
N TYR A 40 -0.16 1.04 9.54
CA TYR A 40 0.27 -0.10 8.73
C TYR A 40 -0.91 -1.03 8.49
N CYS A 41 -1.10 -1.43 7.24
CA CYS A 41 -1.96 -2.55 6.88
C CYS A 41 -1.11 -3.66 6.29
N VAL A 42 -1.24 -4.85 6.85
CA VAL A 42 -0.52 -6.05 6.41
C VAL A 42 -1.49 -6.96 5.70
N HIS A 43 -1.31 -7.14 4.41
CA HIS A 43 -2.07 -8.09 3.63
C HIS A 43 -1.26 -9.38 3.50
N VAL A 44 -1.77 -10.47 4.07
CA VAL A 44 -1.21 -11.81 3.90
C VAL A 44 -1.97 -12.52 2.79
N ASP A 45 -1.27 -12.95 1.74
CA ASP A 45 -1.87 -13.70 0.62
C ASP A 45 -2.77 -14.82 1.14
N ARG A 46 -3.96 -14.97 0.56
CA ARG A 46 -4.90 -16.04 0.91
C ARG A 46 -4.30 -17.43 0.77
N LYS A 47 -3.34 -17.62 -0.14
CA LYS A 47 -2.65 -18.90 -0.38
C LYS A 47 -1.59 -19.24 0.66
N THR A 48 -1.18 -18.29 1.49
CA THR A 48 -0.20 -18.52 2.55
C THR A 48 -0.73 -19.56 3.54
N THR A 49 0.16 -20.46 3.97
CA THR A 49 -0.17 -21.51 4.95
C THR A 49 -0.64 -20.91 6.27
N GLU A 50 -1.47 -21.66 6.99
CA GLU A 50 -2.07 -21.19 8.25
C GLU A 50 -1.00 -20.86 9.31
N ASN A 51 0.07 -21.67 9.41
CA ASN A 51 1.18 -21.41 10.33
C ASN A 51 1.85 -20.05 10.07
N VAL A 52 2.22 -19.78 8.82
CA VAL A 52 2.87 -18.52 8.44
C VAL A 52 1.93 -17.34 8.64
N PHE A 53 0.64 -17.49 8.31
CA PHE A 53 -0.37 -16.47 8.58
C PHE A 53 -0.49 -16.17 10.08
N ASN A 54 -0.51 -17.19 10.93
CA ASN A 54 -0.61 -17.03 12.38
C ASN A 54 0.62 -16.33 12.96
N GLU A 55 1.83 -16.66 12.51
CA GLU A 55 3.06 -15.99 12.96
C GLU A 55 3.07 -14.50 12.60
N ILE A 56 2.75 -14.16 11.34
CA ILE A 56 2.61 -12.76 10.90
C ILE A 56 1.51 -12.03 11.69
N SER A 57 0.38 -12.71 11.92
CA SER A 57 -0.73 -12.18 12.71
C SER A 57 -0.30 -11.87 14.15
N CYS A 58 0.44 -12.77 14.80
CA CYS A 58 0.97 -12.56 16.14
C CYS A 58 1.85 -11.31 16.21
N ILE A 59 2.76 -11.13 15.24
CA ILE A 59 3.62 -9.94 15.15
C ILE A 59 2.76 -8.67 14.98
N ALA A 60 1.80 -8.69 14.06
CA ALA A 60 0.95 -7.53 13.77
C ALA A 60 0.10 -7.11 14.99
N GLN A 61 -0.45 -8.08 15.74
CA GLN A 61 -1.30 -7.83 16.89
C GLN A 61 -0.57 -7.18 18.08
N CYS A 62 0.77 -7.18 18.09
CA CYS A 62 1.55 -6.50 19.11
C CYS A 62 1.43 -4.96 19.07
N PHE A 63 0.90 -4.39 17.98
CA PHE A 63 0.90 -2.94 17.75
C PHE A 63 -0.50 -2.41 17.43
N LEU A 64 -0.92 -1.35 18.12
CA LEU A 64 -2.25 -0.74 17.93
C LEU A 64 -2.46 -0.09 16.55
N ASN A 65 -1.36 0.30 15.90
CA ASN A 65 -1.34 0.97 14.61
C ASN A 65 -0.94 0.05 13.44
N VAL A 66 -0.84 -1.26 13.69
CA VAL A 66 -0.65 -2.29 12.66
C VAL A 66 -1.92 -3.13 12.61
N LYS A 67 -2.55 -3.24 11.44
CA LYS A 67 -3.75 -4.06 11.23
C LYS A 67 -3.51 -5.08 10.13
N LEU A 68 -4.08 -6.26 10.29
CA LEU A 68 -4.24 -7.18 9.17
C LEU A 68 -5.34 -6.66 8.24
N ALA A 69 -5.17 -6.88 6.94
CA ALA A 69 -6.19 -6.56 5.95
C ALA A 69 -7.50 -7.31 6.27
N SER A 70 -8.62 -6.58 6.30
CA SER A 70 -9.96 -7.10 6.59
C SER A 70 -10.40 -8.14 5.56
N LYS A 71 -9.91 -8.03 4.32
CA LYS A 71 -10.10 -9.02 3.27
C LYS A 71 -8.76 -9.47 2.69
N ARG A 72 -8.47 -10.78 2.84
CA ARG A 72 -7.36 -11.47 2.18
C ARG A 72 -7.76 -11.79 0.74
N MET A 73 -6.84 -11.51 -0.18
CA MET A 73 -7.00 -11.75 -1.61
C MET A 73 -6.00 -12.81 -2.02
N GLU A 74 -6.38 -13.65 -2.97
CA GLU A 74 -5.44 -14.54 -3.63
C GLU A 74 -4.60 -13.73 -4.62
N VAL A 75 -3.29 -13.71 -4.41
CA VAL A 75 -2.39 -12.91 -5.23
C VAL A 75 -1.67 -13.82 -6.23
N GLU A 76 -1.93 -13.61 -7.51
CA GLU A 76 -1.20 -14.24 -8.60
C GLU A 76 -0.38 -13.20 -9.36
N TRP A 77 0.84 -13.58 -9.71
CA TRP A 77 1.74 -12.68 -10.42
C TRP A 77 1.12 -12.23 -11.75
N GLY A 78 1.10 -10.92 -11.98
CA GLY A 78 0.57 -10.31 -13.21
C GLY A 78 -0.96 -10.27 -13.30
N LYS A 79 -1.69 -10.65 -12.24
CA LYS A 79 -3.17 -10.64 -12.18
C LYS A 79 -3.70 -9.53 -11.28
N ILE A 80 -5.02 -9.30 -11.34
CA ILE A 80 -5.73 -8.24 -10.62
C ILE A 80 -5.69 -8.38 -9.08
N GLY A 81 -5.39 -9.58 -8.57
CA GLY A 81 -5.33 -9.87 -7.13
C GLY A 81 -4.41 -8.92 -6.34
N ILE A 82 -3.29 -8.48 -6.95
CA ILE A 82 -2.37 -7.49 -6.35
C ILE A 82 -3.13 -6.17 -6.08
N VAL A 83 -3.82 -5.64 -7.08
CA VAL A 83 -4.58 -4.38 -6.96
C VAL A 83 -5.71 -4.51 -5.94
N LEU A 84 -6.39 -5.66 -5.92
CA LEU A 84 -7.46 -5.90 -4.95
C LEU A 84 -6.94 -5.98 -3.51
N ALA A 85 -5.74 -6.53 -3.30
CA ALA A 85 -5.08 -6.56 -1.99
C ALA A 85 -4.74 -5.15 -1.51
N GLU A 86 -4.17 -4.32 -2.38
CA GLU A 86 -3.86 -2.91 -2.10
C GLU A 86 -5.12 -2.11 -1.75
N LEU A 87 -6.20 -2.25 -2.55
CA LEU A 87 -7.48 -1.59 -2.30
C LEU A 87 -8.10 -2.00 -0.95
N SER A 88 -7.94 -3.28 -0.56
CA SER A 88 -8.34 -3.78 0.76
C SER A 88 -7.61 -3.01 1.86
N CYS A 89 -6.29 -2.92 1.76
CA CYS A 89 -5.48 -2.19 2.74
C CYS A 89 -5.73 -0.69 2.75
N MET A 90 -5.90 -0.06 1.59
CA MET A 90 -6.26 1.35 1.49
C MET A 90 -7.56 1.63 2.26
N LYS A 91 -8.59 0.78 2.10
CA LYS A 91 -9.85 0.91 2.83
C LYS A 91 -9.66 0.79 4.33
N ASP A 92 -8.89 -0.19 4.80
CA ASP A 92 -8.63 -0.37 6.23
C ASP A 92 -7.81 0.78 6.82
N LEU A 93 -6.84 1.30 6.07
CA LEU A 93 -6.00 2.43 6.47
C LEU A 93 -6.79 3.73 6.60
N LEU A 94 -7.87 3.93 5.83
CA LEU A 94 -8.72 5.12 5.97
C LEU A 94 -9.36 5.24 7.36
N SER A 95 -9.49 4.14 8.11
CA SER A 95 -9.95 4.15 9.52
C SER A 95 -8.99 4.91 10.45
N PHE A 96 -7.73 5.09 10.07
CA PHE A 96 -6.77 5.96 10.76
C PHE A 96 -6.84 7.35 10.15
N SER A 97 -7.24 8.37 10.92
CA SER A 97 -7.59 9.69 10.38
C SER A 97 -6.43 10.62 10.06
N LYS A 98 -5.21 10.35 10.56
CA LYS A 98 -4.13 11.36 10.61
C LYS A 98 -3.07 11.30 9.52
N TRP A 99 -2.95 10.17 8.80
CA TRP A 99 -1.86 9.99 7.85
C TRP A 99 -2.02 10.85 6.59
N LYS A 100 -0.88 11.24 6.00
CA LYS A 100 -0.81 12.21 4.88
C LYS A 100 -0.60 11.52 3.54
N TYR A 101 0.25 10.50 3.54
CA TYR A 101 0.63 9.72 2.36
C TYR A 101 0.49 8.24 2.62
N PHE A 102 0.05 7.52 1.60
CA PHE A 102 0.03 6.08 1.48
C PHE A 102 1.21 5.64 0.63
N MET A 103 1.90 4.58 1.06
CA MET A 103 2.94 3.90 0.30
C MET A 103 2.69 2.39 0.33
N ASN A 104 2.82 1.72 -0.81
CA ASN A 104 2.73 0.27 -0.84
C ASN A 104 4.09 -0.39 -1.07
N ILE A 105 4.34 -1.42 -0.28
CA ILE A 105 5.55 -2.22 -0.32
C ILE A 105 5.21 -3.71 -0.20
N THR A 106 6.17 -4.57 -0.53
CA THR A 106 6.11 -6.01 -0.31
C THR A 106 7.02 -6.45 0.83
N GLY A 107 6.78 -7.64 1.38
CA GLY A 107 7.61 -8.25 2.42
C GLY A 107 9.08 -8.51 2.03
N ARG A 108 9.43 -8.34 0.74
CA ARG A 108 10.79 -8.51 0.22
C ARG A 108 11.51 -7.19 -0.07
N GLU A 109 10.91 -6.05 0.25
CA GLU A 109 11.52 -4.73 0.09
C GLU A 109 12.19 -4.26 1.39
N PHE A 110 13.08 -3.26 1.29
CA PHE A 110 13.74 -2.69 2.45
C PHE A 110 13.97 -1.18 2.29
N PRO A 111 13.71 -0.35 3.33
CA PRO A 111 13.87 1.09 3.22
C PRO A 111 15.34 1.50 3.05
N LEU A 112 15.60 2.39 2.09
CA LEU A 112 16.92 3.02 1.90
C LEU A 112 17.04 4.40 2.56
N ARG A 113 15.95 4.85 3.20
CA ARG A 113 15.84 6.15 3.86
C ARG A 113 15.22 5.97 5.23
N THR A 114 15.63 6.81 6.16
CA THR A 114 14.99 6.90 7.48
C THR A 114 13.59 7.48 7.37
N ASN A 115 12.75 7.25 8.39
CA ASN A 115 11.42 7.87 8.46
C ASN A 115 11.50 9.40 8.39
N TYR A 116 12.49 10.02 9.05
CA TYR A 116 12.71 11.46 9.00
C TYR A 116 13.01 11.97 7.58
N GLU A 117 13.87 11.28 6.83
CA GLU A 117 14.15 11.63 5.44
C GLU A 117 12.91 11.46 4.55
N LEU A 118 12.13 10.39 4.75
CA LEU A 118 10.87 10.18 4.02
C LEU A 118 9.87 11.32 4.30
N VAL A 119 9.70 11.73 5.56
CA VAL A 119 8.86 12.88 5.92
C VAL A 119 9.29 14.15 5.17
N LYS A 120 10.60 14.42 5.09
CA LYS A 120 11.11 15.57 4.32
C LYS A 120 10.79 15.49 2.83
N ILE A 121 11.00 14.32 2.22
CA ILE A 121 10.71 14.10 0.79
C ILE A 121 9.20 14.28 0.53
N LEU A 122 8.35 13.68 1.34
CA LEU A 122 6.89 13.74 1.17
C LEU A 122 6.32 15.14 1.44
N LYS A 123 6.96 15.94 2.30
CA LYS A 123 6.61 17.36 2.44
C LYS A 123 6.92 18.15 1.17
N ILE A 124 8.02 17.86 0.49
CA ILE A 124 8.38 18.49 -0.80
C ILE A 124 7.34 18.15 -1.88
N TYR A 125 6.74 16.95 -1.85
CA TYR A 125 5.70 16.56 -2.80
C TYR A 125 4.45 17.44 -2.71
N ASN A 126 4.22 18.11 -1.56
CA ASN A 126 3.20 19.14 -1.38
C ASN A 126 1.79 18.72 -1.89
N GLY A 127 1.37 17.51 -1.55
CA GLY A 127 0.08 16.96 -1.96
C GLY A 127 0.08 16.28 -3.33
N SER A 128 1.18 16.30 -4.09
CA SER A 128 1.32 15.55 -5.34
C SER A 128 1.43 14.06 -5.05
N ASN A 129 0.92 13.23 -5.98
CA ASN A 129 1.17 11.79 -6.00
C ASN A 129 2.46 11.49 -6.78
N ASP A 130 3.08 10.35 -6.48
CA ASP A 130 4.25 9.84 -7.19
C ASP A 130 4.00 8.39 -7.62
N GLY A 131 4.25 8.13 -8.90
CA GLY A 131 4.05 6.84 -9.53
C GLY A 131 4.66 6.86 -10.94
N GLU A 132 5.44 5.83 -11.26
CA GLU A 132 6.04 5.71 -12.59
C GLU A 132 4.96 5.51 -13.65
N SER A 133 5.03 6.26 -14.75
CA SER A 133 4.19 6.00 -15.93
C SER A 133 4.96 6.20 -17.24
N THR A 134 4.66 5.36 -18.23
CA THR A 134 5.24 5.43 -19.57
C THR A 134 4.27 4.93 -20.63
N ILE A 135 4.15 5.70 -21.72
CA ILE A 135 3.38 5.33 -22.91
C ILE A 135 4.27 4.56 -23.91
N LYS A 136 5.55 4.94 -24.01
CA LYS A 136 6.48 4.40 -25.03
C LYS A 136 6.72 2.90 -24.89
N ARG A 137 6.77 2.39 -23.66
CA ARG A 137 7.08 0.98 -23.34
C ARG A 137 5.82 0.19 -22.92
N ALA A 138 4.64 0.70 -23.26
CA ALA A 138 3.38 0.15 -22.82
C ALA A 138 3.10 -1.20 -23.53
N ASN A 139 2.81 -2.25 -22.75
CA ASN A 139 2.50 -3.58 -23.28
C ASN A 139 1.04 -3.62 -23.74
N LYS A 140 0.76 -3.06 -24.93
CA LYS A 140 -0.62 -2.85 -25.45
C LYS A 140 -1.48 -4.12 -25.41
N ASP A 141 -0.88 -5.29 -25.61
CA ASP A 141 -1.59 -6.56 -25.61
C ASP A 141 -2.17 -6.95 -24.23
N ARG A 142 -1.67 -6.38 -23.13
CA ARG A 142 -2.19 -6.65 -21.77
C ARG A 142 -3.57 -6.04 -21.51
N TRP A 143 -3.97 -5.06 -22.31
CA TRP A 143 -5.28 -4.40 -22.25
C TRP A 143 -5.93 -4.33 -23.63
N ALA A 144 -5.59 -5.26 -24.52
CA ALA A 144 -6.36 -5.53 -25.74
C ALA A 144 -7.69 -6.21 -25.35
N ILE A 145 -8.48 -5.50 -24.55
CA ILE A 145 -9.86 -5.83 -24.22
C ILE A 145 -10.67 -5.48 -25.47
N GLY A 146 -11.68 -6.28 -25.83
CA GLY A 146 -12.53 -6.01 -27.00
C GLY A 146 -13.28 -4.66 -26.93
N GLU A 147 -13.28 -4.02 -25.76
CA GLU A 147 -13.94 -2.74 -25.49
C GLU A 147 -12.90 -1.68 -25.09
N LYS A 148 -13.14 -0.43 -25.53
CA LYS A 148 -12.30 0.70 -25.13
C LYS A 148 -12.52 0.99 -23.63
N PRO A 149 -11.47 1.37 -22.88
CA PRO A 149 -11.63 1.85 -21.52
C PRO A 149 -12.70 2.97 -21.45
N PRO A 150 -13.55 2.97 -20.42
CA PRO A 150 -14.58 4.00 -20.26
C PRO A 150 -13.94 5.38 -20.05
N HIS A 151 -14.75 6.44 -20.18
CA HIS A 151 -14.36 7.82 -19.87
C HIS A 151 -13.12 8.35 -20.64
N ASP A 152 -12.88 7.84 -21.85
CA ASP A 152 -11.73 8.23 -22.69
C ASP A 152 -10.37 8.05 -21.99
N ILE A 153 -10.30 7.06 -21.09
CA ILE A 153 -9.08 6.74 -20.35
C ILE A 153 -8.06 6.13 -21.31
N HIS A 154 -6.84 6.66 -21.25
CA HIS A 154 -5.71 6.17 -22.01
C HIS A 154 -4.81 5.31 -21.11
N PRO A 155 -4.76 3.98 -21.30
CA PRO A 155 -3.93 3.11 -20.47
C PRO A 155 -2.45 3.42 -20.64
N VAL A 156 -1.74 3.51 -19.53
CA VAL A 156 -0.28 3.67 -19.48
C VAL A 156 0.34 2.53 -18.69
N LYS A 157 1.60 2.22 -18.98
CA LYS A 157 2.37 1.27 -18.16
C LYS A 157 3.02 2.00 -17.00
N GLY A 158 2.99 1.41 -15.81
CA GLY A 158 3.63 1.95 -14.64
C GLY A 158 4.18 0.88 -13.71
N SER A 159 4.79 1.34 -12.61
CA SER A 159 5.17 0.49 -11.49
C SER A 159 3.94 0.07 -10.68
N VAL A 160 4.04 -1.06 -9.97
CA VAL A 160 3.04 -1.45 -8.96
C VAL A 160 3.19 -0.64 -7.68
N HIS A 161 4.35 -0.04 -7.45
CA HIS A 161 4.65 0.78 -6.28
C HIS A 161 4.31 2.24 -6.56
N VAL A 162 3.56 2.84 -5.65
CA VAL A 162 3.06 4.20 -5.72
C VAL A 162 3.15 4.87 -4.36
N THR A 163 3.26 6.19 -4.38
CA THR A 163 3.08 7.04 -3.20
C THR A 163 1.92 8.00 -3.45
N LEU A 164 0.84 7.86 -2.69
CA LEU A 164 -0.42 8.54 -2.94
C LEU A 164 -0.79 9.41 -1.76
N ASN A 165 -1.22 10.64 -2.01
CA ASN A 165 -1.79 11.47 -0.95
C ASN A 165 -3.13 10.87 -0.46
N ARG A 166 -3.49 11.15 0.79
CA ARG A 166 -4.72 10.62 1.41
C ARG A 166 -5.98 10.93 0.62
N LYS A 167 -6.14 12.16 0.13
CA LYS A 167 -7.35 12.59 -0.60
C LYS A 167 -7.56 11.76 -1.88
N PHE A 168 -6.48 11.37 -2.55
CA PHE A 168 -6.54 10.49 -3.70
C PHE A 168 -7.04 9.10 -3.30
N VAL A 169 -6.50 8.52 -2.21
CA VAL A 169 -6.95 7.22 -1.69
C VAL A 169 -8.42 7.25 -1.25
N GLU A 170 -8.86 8.32 -0.59
CA GLU A 170 -10.26 8.52 -0.21
C GLU A 170 -11.18 8.52 -1.42
N ASN A 171 -10.78 9.20 -2.50
CA ASN A 171 -11.55 9.21 -3.74
C ASN A 171 -11.57 7.82 -4.38
N LEU A 172 -10.41 7.15 -4.46
CA LEU A 172 -10.29 5.82 -5.06
C LEU A 172 -11.17 4.77 -4.35
N VAL A 173 -11.25 4.81 -3.01
CA VAL A 173 -11.98 3.81 -2.22
C VAL A 173 -13.47 4.13 -2.10
N ASN A 174 -13.87 5.41 -2.10
CA ASN A 174 -15.27 5.79 -1.87
C ASN A 174 -16.04 6.12 -3.16
N ASN A 175 -15.35 6.32 -4.29
CA ASN A 175 -16.01 6.69 -5.52
C ASN A 175 -16.70 5.48 -6.15
N SER A 176 -18.04 5.54 -6.18
CA SER A 176 -18.88 4.50 -6.78
C SER A 176 -18.61 4.27 -8.26
N GLU A 177 -18.14 5.27 -9.02
CA GLU A 177 -17.78 5.10 -10.44
C GLU A 177 -16.53 4.23 -10.63
N VAL A 178 -15.58 4.30 -9.68
CA VAL A 178 -14.38 3.44 -9.68
C VAL A 178 -14.71 2.00 -9.28
N LEU A 179 -15.75 1.80 -8.45
CA LEU A 179 -16.11 0.50 -7.90
C LEU A 179 -17.24 -0.23 -8.65
N LYS A 180 -17.89 0.42 -9.62
CA LYS A 180 -19.03 -0.14 -10.40
C LYS A 180 -18.62 -1.28 -11.33
N ASP A 181 -17.36 -1.37 -11.75
CA ASP A 181 -16.85 -2.43 -12.63
C ASP A 181 -16.47 -3.73 -11.90
N LYS A 182 -17.10 -4.01 -10.74
CA LYS A 182 -17.00 -5.30 -10.03
C LYS A 182 -18.18 -6.22 -10.35
N GLY A 183 -18.52 -6.32 -11.64
CA GLY A 183 -19.49 -7.26 -12.19
C GLY A 183 -18.79 -8.41 -12.89
#